data_AF-A0A498JS09-F1
#
_entry.id   AF-A0A498JS09-F1
#
_cell.length_a   1.000
_cell.length_b   1.000
_cell.length_c   1.000
_cell.angle_alpha   90.00
_cell.angle_beta   90.00
_cell.angle_gamma   90.00
#
_symmetry.space_group_name_H-M   'P 1'
#
loop_
_entity.id
_entity.type
_entity.pdbx_description
1 polymer ?
#
loop_
_entity_poly.entity_id
_entity_poly.type
_entity_poly.pdbx_seq_one_letter_code
_entity_poly.pdbx_strand_id
1 'polypeptide(L)'
;MVDRPDVGDVAKLQWKAMVDDLSNKGKWKNCLAVCEFFTDPSDVSEAGVPEAMGLLVSQLNDKEPWKGKVIPFTRNPKRLHLIQGDDLKSKLACFRGTGISGNSATTQKVLDLILQEAMNANLKPEQMIKRVLVFVRMDFDMSSIQAEHWPITYQIMRSKFEEKGYAVPHIVFWYMYSRDSDMVVSSQVSGMTTFTGYTDDFFKLFLDREGDVSPNHAMEAAICGKEYQNLVVVD
;
A
#
# COMPACT_ATOMS: atom_id res chain seq x y z
N MET A 1 16.25 -28.55 2.84
CA MET A 1 15.98 -27.58 3.91
C MET A 1 15.14 -28.27 4.96
N VAL A 2 15.60 -28.28 6.22
CA VAL A 2 14.84 -28.85 7.34
C VAL A 2 13.76 -27.84 7.70
N ASP A 3 12.51 -28.17 7.42
CA ASP A 3 11.33 -27.43 7.88
C ASP A 3 11.35 -27.52 9.41
N ARG A 4 11.71 -26.42 10.10
CA ARG A 4 11.70 -26.38 11.57
C ARG A 4 10.27 -26.02 11.99
N PRO A 5 9.49 -26.96 12.53
CA PRO A 5 8.05 -26.75 12.79
C PRO A 5 7.79 -25.55 13.70
N ASP A 6 8.68 -25.34 14.67
CA ASP A 6 8.59 -24.29 15.70
C ASP A 6 8.66 -22.86 15.12
N VAL A 7 9.51 -22.62 14.12
CA VAL A 7 9.69 -21.28 13.53
C VAL A 7 8.45 -20.85 12.73
N GLY A 8 7.82 -21.80 12.03
CA GLY A 8 6.62 -21.54 11.25
C GLY A 8 5.41 -21.18 12.12
N ASP A 9 5.29 -21.81 13.29
CA ASP A 9 4.17 -21.55 14.20
C ASP A 9 4.33 -20.26 14.99
N VAL A 10 5.56 -19.91 15.40
CA VAL A 10 5.86 -18.60 15.99
C VAL A 10 5.53 -17.47 15.02
N ALA A 11 5.94 -17.56 13.75
CA ALA A 11 5.67 -16.54 12.75
C ALA A 11 4.16 -16.35 12.50
N LYS A 12 3.37 -17.44 12.47
CA LYS A 12 1.91 -17.36 12.36
C LYS A 12 1.27 -16.65 13.56
N LEU A 13 1.73 -16.95 14.78
CA LEU A 13 1.24 -16.31 16.00
C LEU A 13 1.60 -14.83 16.05
N GLN A 14 2.82 -14.46 15.65
CA GLN A 14 3.25 -13.07 15.54
C GLN A 14 2.43 -12.29 14.51
N TRP A 15 2.21 -12.89 13.33
CA TRP A 15 1.34 -12.31 12.29
C TRP A 15 -0.06 -12.05 12.82
N LYS A 16 -0.66 -13.08 13.44
CA LYS A 16 -2.01 -12.96 14.02
C LYS A 16 -2.08 -11.86 15.07
N ALA A 17 -1.12 -11.82 16.01
CA ALA A 17 -1.08 -10.81 17.04
C ALA A 17 -0.96 -9.38 16.47
N MET A 18 -0.15 -9.19 15.43
CA MET A 18 -0.01 -7.92 14.73
C MET A 18 -1.33 -7.48 14.07
N VAL A 19 -2.00 -8.39 13.33
CA VAL A 19 -3.28 -8.10 12.69
C VAL A 19 -4.36 -7.77 13.72
N ASP A 20 -4.44 -8.55 14.81
CA ASP A 20 -5.42 -8.34 15.87
C ASP A 20 -5.18 -6.98 16.58
N ASP A 21 -3.93 -6.62 16.89
CA ASP A 21 -3.57 -5.32 17.49
C ASP A 21 -3.95 -4.13 16.58
N LEU A 22 -3.57 -4.18 15.30
CA LEU A 22 -3.87 -3.11 14.34
C LEU A 22 -5.38 -2.98 14.09
N SER A 23 -6.10 -4.09 14.03
CA SER A 23 -7.56 -4.11 13.86
C SER A 23 -8.27 -3.50 15.07
N ASN A 24 -7.83 -3.85 16.29
CA ASN A 24 -8.35 -3.29 17.55
C ASN A 24 -8.10 -1.78 17.65
N LYS A 25 -6.94 -1.31 17.16
CA LYS A 25 -6.61 0.12 17.05
C LYS A 25 -7.36 0.84 15.93
N GLY A 26 -8.11 0.11 15.10
CA GLY A 26 -8.87 0.68 13.99
C GLY A 26 -8.04 1.16 12.80
N LYS A 27 -6.77 0.74 12.71
CA LYS A 27 -5.84 1.18 11.66
C LYS A 27 -6.26 0.64 10.29
N TRP A 28 -6.09 1.46 9.26
CA TRP A 28 -6.25 1.10 7.83
C TRP A 28 -7.62 0.57 7.42
N LYS A 29 -8.69 0.80 8.21
CA LYS A 29 -10.07 0.40 7.87
C LYS A 29 -10.64 1.05 6.60
N ASN A 30 -9.98 2.08 6.08
CA ASN A 30 -10.36 2.81 4.87
C ASN A 30 -9.26 2.81 3.79
N CYS A 31 -8.36 1.83 3.82
CA CYS A 31 -7.26 1.70 2.87
C CYS A 31 -7.48 0.50 1.96
N LEU A 32 -7.19 0.61 0.66
CA LEU A 32 -7.17 -0.54 -0.25
C LEU A 32 -5.75 -0.78 -0.75
N ALA A 33 -5.29 -2.03 -0.69
CA ALA A 33 -3.97 -2.37 -1.20
C ALA A 33 -4.02 -2.71 -2.69
N VAL A 34 -3.00 -2.20 -3.39
CA VAL A 34 -2.65 -2.53 -4.76
C VAL A 34 -1.23 -3.08 -4.74
N CYS A 35 -1.01 -4.31 -5.18
CA CYS A 35 0.26 -5.00 -4.97
C CYS A 35 0.80 -5.61 -6.25
N GLU A 36 2.10 -5.42 -6.50
CA GLU A 36 2.82 -6.19 -7.49
C GLU A 36 2.93 -7.66 -7.05
N PHE A 37 2.66 -8.58 -7.98
CA PHE A 37 2.65 -10.03 -7.75
C PHE A 37 3.83 -10.65 -8.49
N PHE A 38 4.60 -11.50 -7.81
CA PHE A 38 5.80 -12.09 -8.39
C PHE A 38 5.53 -13.49 -8.94
N THR A 39 6.10 -13.78 -10.10
CA THR A 39 5.94 -15.08 -10.78
C THR A 39 7.06 -16.07 -10.46
N ASP A 40 8.22 -15.62 -9.99
CA ASP A 40 9.41 -16.46 -9.78
C ASP A 40 9.71 -16.70 -8.29
N PRO A 41 9.68 -17.97 -7.81
CA PRO A 41 10.04 -18.34 -6.45
C PRO A 41 11.54 -18.17 -6.10
N SER A 42 12.40 -17.86 -7.05
CA SER A 42 13.82 -17.54 -6.82
C SER A 42 14.07 -16.05 -6.54
N ASP A 43 13.09 -15.19 -6.83
CA ASP A 43 13.06 -13.75 -6.51
C ASP A 43 12.65 -13.49 -5.04
N VAL A 44 12.53 -14.57 -4.25
CA VAL A 44 11.84 -14.64 -2.94
C VAL A 44 12.63 -14.04 -1.78
N SER A 45 13.92 -13.74 -1.93
CA SER A 45 14.64 -13.06 -0.84
C SER A 45 14.08 -11.67 -0.56
N GLU A 46 13.39 -11.04 -1.53
CA GLU A 46 12.91 -9.66 -1.45
C GLU A 46 11.46 -9.46 -1.95
N ALA A 47 10.88 -10.45 -2.63
CA ALA A 47 9.50 -10.43 -3.16
C ALA A 47 8.39 -10.47 -2.09
N GLY A 48 8.70 -10.82 -0.83
CA GLY A 48 7.67 -11.08 0.19
C GLY A 48 7.04 -9.83 0.81
N VAL A 49 7.72 -8.67 0.79
CA VAL A 49 7.24 -7.48 1.53
C VAL A 49 5.99 -6.87 0.89
N PRO A 50 5.92 -6.59 -0.43
CA PRO A 50 4.70 -6.05 -1.04
C PRO A 50 3.48 -6.97 -0.89
N GLU A 51 3.70 -8.29 -0.95
CA GLU A 51 2.66 -9.31 -0.77
C GLU A 51 2.16 -9.35 0.68
N ALA A 52 3.07 -9.36 1.65
CA ALA A 52 2.73 -9.28 3.07
C ALA A 52 1.96 -7.99 3.39
N MET A 53 2.38 -6.85 2.85
CA MET A 53 1.69 -5.58 3.05
C MET A 53 0.29 -5.56 2.43
N GLY A 54 0.15 -6.14 1.23
CA GLY A 54 -1.16 -6.35 0.60
C GLY A 54 -2.08 -7.20 1.46
N LEU A 55 -1.55 -8.33 1.95
CA LEU A 55 -2.28 -9.23 2.82
C LEU A 55 -2.71 -8.51 4.11
N LEU A 56 -1.80 -7.77 4.75
CA LEU A 56 -2.09 -7.05 5.99
C LEU A 56 -3.26 -6.06 5.80
N VAL A 57 -3.19 -5.20 4.79
CA VAL A 57 -4.26 -4.22 4.50
C VAL A 57 -5.59 -4.93 4.20
N SER A 58 -5.56 -6.04 3.45
CA SER A 58 -6.77 -6.79 3.12
C SER A 58 -7.46 -7.37 4.37
N GLN A 59 -6.69 -7.79 5.38
CA GLN A 59 -7.19 -8.37 6.62
C GLN A 59 -7.70 -7.30 7.60
N LEU A 60 -7.19 -6.07 7.49
CA LEU A 60 -7.63 -4.94 8.32
C LEU A 60 -8.92 -4.29 7.80
N ASN A 61 -9.22 -4.45 6.51
CA ASN A 61 -10.54 -4.10 5.98
C ASN A 61 -11.61 -5.09 6.48
N ASP A 62 -12.54 -4.60 7.29
CA ASP A 62 -13.60 -5.39 7.91
C ASP A 62 -14.97 -5.24 7.23
N LYS A 63 -15.09 -4.35 6.24
CA LYS A 63 -16.36 -4.00 5.57
C LYS A 63 -16.36 -4.33 4.08
N GLU A 64 -17.49 -4.82 3.59
CA GLU A 64 -17.76 -4.95 2.16
C GLU A 64 -17.85 -3.56 1.48
N PRO A 65 -17.48 -3.44 0.19
CA PRO A 65 -16.99 -4.49 -0.71
C PRO A 65 -15.47 -4.74 -0.61
N TRP A 66 -14.76 -4.14 0.34
CA TRP A 66 -13.29 -4.12 0.38
C TRP A 66 -12.67 -5.29 1.17
N LYS A 67 -13.44 -5.88 2.08
CA LYS A 67 -13.00 -6.93 3.02
C LYS A 67 -12.26 -8.07 2.33
N GLY A 68 -11.04 -8.33 2.79
CA GLY A 68 -10.21 -9.45 2.32
C GLY A 68 -9.73 -9.34 0.87
N LYS A 69 -9.89 -8.17 0.23
CA LYS A 69 -9.57 -7.97 -1.19
C LYS A 69 -8.36 -7.07 -1.39
N VAL A 70 -7.66 -7.32 -2.50
CA VAL A 70 -6.56 -6.50 -3.02
C VAL A 70 -6.76 -6.27 -4.52
N ILE A 71 -6.08 -5.28 -5.11
CA ILE A 71 -6.00 -5.14 -6.56
C ILE A 71 -4.59 -5.53 -7.03
N PRO A 72 -4.45 -6.50 -7.96
CA PRO A 72 -3.14 -6.80 -8.53
C PRO A 72 -2.61 -5.61 -9.35
N PHE A 73 -1.37 -5.17 -9.09
CA PHE A 73 -0.69 -4.12 -9.85
C PHE A 73 -0.17 -4.66 -11.18
N THR A 74 -1.08 -4.83 -12.13
CA THR A 74 -0.81 -5.35 -13.47
C THR A 74 -1.22 -4.33 -14.51
N ARG A 75 -0.73 -4.40 -15.76
CA ARG A 75 -1.10 -3.44 -16.83
C ARG A 75 -2.61 -3.28 -17.07
N ASN A 76 -3.40 -4.28 -16.69
CA ASN A 76 -4.84 -4.30 -16.90
C ASN A 76 -5.56 -5.02 -15.76
N PRO A 77 -5.66 -4.40 -14.56
CA PRO A 77 -6.42 -4.99 -13.48
C PRO A 77 -7.89 -5.03 -13.91
N LYS A 78 -8.54 -6.18 -13.71
CA LYS A 78 -9.93 -6.40 -14.16
C LYS A 78 -10.95 -6.49 -13.02
N ARG A 79 -10.49 -6.75 -11.80
CA ARG A 79 -11.32 -6.94 -10.61
C ARG A 79 -10.48 -6.82 -9.35
N LEU A 80 -11.16 -6.62 -8.23
CA LEU A 80 -10.61 -6.89 -6.90
C LEU A 80 -10.46 -8.41 -6.73
N HIS A 81 -9.33 -8.82 -6.15
CA HIS A 81 -9.00 -10.21 -5.89
C HIS A 81 -9.22 -10.52 -4.41
N LEU A 82 -10.15 -11.43 -4.10
CA LEU A 82 -10.34 -11.95 -2.74
C LEU A 82 -9.21 -12.92 -2.41
N ILE A 83 -8.49 -12.65 -1.32
CA ILE A 83 -7.46 -13.56 -0.85
C ILE A 83 -8.13 -14.75 -0.16
N GLN A 84 -7.78 -15.95 -0.60
CA GLN A 84 -8.30 -17.21 -0.08
C GLN A 84 -7.22 -17.95 0.73
N GLY A 85 -7.63 -18.93 1.53
CA GLY A 85 -6.72 -19.76 2.32
C GLY A 85 -6.91 -19.60 3.82
N ASP A 86 -6.57 -20.66 4.54
CA ASP A 86 -6.80 -20.79 5.99
C ASP A 86 -5.56 -20.37 6.79
N ASP A 87 -4.38 -20.49 6.20
CA ASP A 87 -3.10 -20.16 6.82
C ASP A 87 -2.31 -19.11 6.01
N LEU A 88 -1.24 -18.58 6.61
CA LEU A 88 -0.43 -17.54 5.98
C LEU A 88 0.19 -18.02 4.65
N LYS A 89 0.59 -19.29 4.58
CA LYS A 89 1.24 -19.87 3.40
C LYS A 89 0.28 -19.98 2.22
N SER A 90 -0.94 -20.45 2.46
CA SER A 90 -2.00 -20.56 1.44
C SER A 90 -2.50 -19.17 1.00
N LYS A 91 -2.61 -18.21 1.92
CA LYS A 91 -2.96 -16.82 1.59
C LYS A 91 -1.91 -16.14 0.73
N LEU A 92 -0.62 -16.31 1.04
CA LEU A 92 0.47 -15.80 0.21
C LEU A 92 0.54 -16.53 -1.14
N ALA A 93 0.15 -17.80 -1.21
CA ALA A 93 0.06 -18.51 -2.48
C ALA A 93 -0.98 -17.91 -3.44
N CYS A 94 -2.01 -17.18 -2.96
CA CYS A 94 -2.93 -16.44 -3.83
C CYS A 94 -2.25 -15.30 -4.61
N PHE A 95 -1.12 -14.78 -4.13
CA PHE A 95 -0.37 -13.73 -4.82
C PHE A 95 0.50 -14.29 -5.95
N ARG A 96 0.65 -15.62 -6.03
CA ARG A 96 1.46 -16.27 -7.08
C ARG A 96 0.63 -16.40 -8.36
N GLY A 97 0.82 -15.48 -9.30
CA GLY A 97 0.28 -15.65 -10.67
C GLY A 97 -0.01 -14.40 -11.51
N THR A 98 0.33 -14.56 -12.79
CA THR A 98 -0.20 -13.96 -14.04
C THR A 98 -0.34 -12.44 -14.13
N GLY A 99 0.77 -11.73 -14.30
CA GLY A 99 0.70 -10.38 -14.88
C GLY A 99 2.07 -9.79 -15.17
N ILE A 100 2.16 -9.04 -16.27
CA ILE A 100 3.25 -8.07 -16.45
C ILE A 100 2.94 -6.91 -15.49
N SER A 101 3.95 -6.47 -14.73
CA SER A 101 3.87 -5.35 -13.80
C SER A 101 3.18 -4.14 -14.43
N GLY A 102 2.37 -3.47 -13.61
CA GLY A 102 1.61 -2.28 -13.99
C GLY A 102 2.49 -1.13 -14.45
N ASN A 103 1.84 -0.11 -15.02
CA ASN A 103 2.44 1.14 -15.43
C ASN A 103 1.58 2.35 -15.05
N SER A 104 1.90 3.57 -15.49
CA SER A 104 1.11 4.78 -15.17
C SER A 104 -0.38 4.63 -15.49
N ALA A 105 -0.73 4.04 -16.64
CA ALA A 105 -2.11 3.74 -17.05
C ALA A 105 -2.83 2.73 -16.14
N THR A 106 -2.09 1.99 -15.31
CA THR A 106 -2.65 1.09 -14.29
C THR A 106 -3.35 1.88 -13.19
N THR A 107 -2.82 3.05 -12.82
CA THR A 107 -3.38 3.92 -11.76
C THR A 107 -4.81 4.35 -12.08
N GLN A 108 -5.05 4.79 -13.32
CA GLN A 108 -6.39 5.18 -13.77
C GLN A 108 -7.36 4.00 -13.71
N LYS A 109 -6.94 2.81 -14.18
CA LYS A 109 -7.78 1.60 -14.16
C LYS A 109 -8.09 1.13 -12.73
N VAL A 110 -7.12 1.25 -11.82
CA VAL A 110 -7.32 0.98 -10.39
C VAL A 110 -8.44 1.87 -9.83
N LEU A 111 -8.38 3.18 -10.10
CA LEU A 111 -9.41 4.11 -9.64
C LEU A 111 -10.76 3.88 -10.32
N ASP A 112 -10.78 3.60 -11.62
CA ASP A 112 -12.02 3.23 -12.33
C ASP A 112 -12.65 1.97 -11.71
N LEU A 113 -11.86 0.94 -11.36
CA LEU A 113 -12.36 -0.25 -10.66
C LEU A 113 -12.93 0.07 -9.27
N ILE A 114 -12.24 0.90 -8.49
CA ILE A 114 -12.71 1.32 -7.17
C ILE A 114 -14.06 2.02 -7.29
N LEU A 115 -14.19 2.95 -8.25
CA LEU A 115 -15.44 3.66 -8.49
C LEU A 115 -16.56 2.71 -8.90
N GLN A 116 -16.26 1.75 -9.79
CA GLN A 116 -17.21 0.72 -10.22
C GLN A 116 -17.69 -0.14 -9.04
N GLU A 117 -16.80 -0.61 -8.17
CA GLU A 117 -17.18 -1.38 -6.98
C GLU A 117 -18.04 -0.56 -6.03
N ALA A 118 -17.70 0.72 -5.81
CA ALA A 118 -18.48 1.62 -4.96
C ALA A 118 -19.90 1.85 -5.51
N MET A 119 -20.03 2.02 -6.82
CA MET A 119 -21.32 2.14 -7.50
C MET A 119 -22.13 0.84 -7.44
N ASN A 120 -21.49 -0.30 -7.72
CA ASN A 120 -22.16 -1.60 -7.68
C ASN A 120 -22.69 -1.94 -6.28
N ALA A 121 -21.96 -1.55 -5.24
CA ALA A 121 -22.34 -1.73 -3.84
C ALA A 121 -23.25 -0.62 -3.28
N ASN A 122 -23.58 0.41 -4.08
CA ASN A 122 -24.34 1.60 -3.66
C ASN A 122 -23.80 2.21 -2.35
N LEU A 123 -22.49 2.44 -2.30
CA LEU A 123 -21.85 2.96 -1.09
C LEU A 123 -22.31 4.38 -0.76
N LYS A 124 -22.38 4.67 0.54
CA LYS A 124 -22.40 6.05 0.99
C LYS A 124 -20.98 6.64 0.88
N PRO A 125 -20.83 7.97 0.70
CA PRO A 125 -19.51 8.61 0.61
C PRO A 125 -18.58 8.26 1.78
N GLU A 126 -19.12 8.07 2.99
CA GLU A 126 -18.34 7.74 4.19
C GLU A 126 -17.82 6.30 4.21
N GLN A 127 -18.35 5.42 3.37
CA GLN A 127 -17.92 4.02 3.21
C GLN A 127 -16.85 3.87 2.12
N MET A 128 -16.56 4.95 1.38
CA MET A 128 -15.54 4.97 0.36
C MET A 128 -14.15 4.81 0.99
N ILE A 129 -13.29 4.05 0.33
CA ILE A 129 -11.88 4.03 0.71
C ILE A 129 -11.30 5.44 0.58
N LYS A 130 -10.50 5.84 1.57
CA LYS A 130 -9.86 7.16 1.60
C LYS A 130 -8.47 7.14 0.99
N ARG A 131 -7.83 5.98 1.00
CA ARG A 131 -6.45 5.82 0.56
C ARG A 131 -6.24 4.52 -0.21
N VAL A 132 -5.46 4.59 -1.27
CA VAL A 132 -4.99 3.44 -2.03
C VAL A 132 -3.50 3.30 -1.77
N LEU A 133 -3.10 2.18 -1.17
CA LEU A 133 -1.71 1.87 -0.84
C LEU A 133 -1.14 0.97 -1.94
N VAL A 134 -0.23 1.49 -2.75
CA VAL A 134 0.39 0.78 -3.87
C VAL A 134 1.78 0.32 -3.47
N PHE A 135 1.95 -0.99 -3.29
CA PHE A 135 3.21 -1.61 -2.89
C PHE A 135 3.87 -2.27 -4.11
N VAL A 136 5.04 -1.77 -4.48
CA VAL A 136 5.79 -2.22 -5.67
C VAL A 136 7.27 -2.34 -5.33
N ARG A 137 7.97 -3.30 -5.97
CA ARG A 137 9.38 -3.55 -5.63
C ARG A 137 10.28 -2.45 -6.16
N MET A 138 10.24 -2.18 -7.46
CA MET A 138 11.19 -1.29 -8.13
C MET A 138 10.66 -0.76 -9.45
N ASP A 139 10.68 0.57 -9.62
CA ASP A 139 11.09 1.22 -10.87
C ASP A 139 11.21 2.74 -10.60
N PHE A 140 12.42 3.22 -10.30
CA PHE A 140 12.66 4.64 -9.97
C PHE A 140 12.26 5.57 -11.13
N ASP A 141 12.45 5.15 -12.39
CA ASP A 141 12.02 5.91 -13.56
C ASP A 141 10.50 5.98 -13.67
N MET A 142 9.78 4.99 -13.15
CA MET A 142 8.32 5.04 -13.13
C MET A 142 7.78 6.05 -12.11
N SER A 143 8.50 6.33 -11.02
CA SER A 143 8.07 7.33 -10.05
C SER A 143 8.01 8.73 -10.65
N SER A 144 9.01 9.11 -11.46
CA SER A 144 9.09 10.41 -12.14
C SER A 144 8.07 10.49 -13.27
N ILE A 145 8.00 9.46 -14.13
CA ILE A 145 7.01 9.38 -15.22
C ILE A 145 5.58 9.43 -14.68
N GLN A 146 5.31 8.73 -13.58
CA GLN A 146 3.99 8.73 -12.97
C GLN A 146 3.65 10.09 -12.37
N ALA A 147 4.60 10.73 -11.67
CA ALA A 147 4.42 12.07 -11.13
C ALA A 147 4.15 13.12 -12.21
N GLU A 148 4.81 13.01 -13.38
CA GLU A 148 4.64 13.94 -14.50
C GLU A 148 3.22 13.89 -15.10
N HIS A 149 2.68 12.69 -15.33
CA HIS A 149 1.36 12.51 -15.96
C HIS A 149 0.20 12.62 -14.97
N TRP A 150 0.48 12.43 -13.67
CA TRP A 150 -0.54 12.34 -12.63
C TRP A 150 -1.48 13.56 -12.53
N PRO A 151 -1.04 14.83 -12.62
CA PRO A 151 -1.94 15.97 -12.47
C PRO A 151 -3.14 15.94 -13.43
N ILE A 152 -2.91 15.55 -14.69
CA ILE A 152 -3.96 15.43 -15.70
C ILE A 152 -4.88 14.25 -15.36
N THR A 153 -4.31 13.08 -15.06
CA THR A 153 -5.08 11.89 -14.65
C THR A 153 -5.92 12.18 -13.41
N TYR A 154 -5.36 12.84 -12.41
CA TYR A 154 -6.04 13.20 -11.18
C TYR A 154 -7.23 14.11 -11.43
N GLN A 155 -7.09 15.13 -12.28
CA GLN A 155 -8.21 16.01 -12.63
C GLN A 155 -9.35 15.25 -13.33
N ILE A 156 -9.02 14.36 -14.26
CA ILE A 156 -10.02 13.51 -14.94
C ILE A 156 -10.74 12.60 -13.94
N MET A 157 -9.99 11.93 -13.06
CA MET A 157 -10.57 11.02 -12.08
C MET A 157 -11.37 11.78 -11.01
N ARG A 158 -10.94 12.98 -10.65
CA ARG A 158 -11.68 13.87 -9.75
C ARG A 158 -13.06 14.19 -10.28
N SER A 159 -13.16 14.66 -11.51
CA SER A 159 -14.46 14.94 -12.14
C SER A 159 -15.35 13.69 -12.18
N LYS A 160 -14.80 12.53 -12.55
CA LYS A 160 -15.55 11.26 -12.58
C LYS A 160 -16.11 10.86 -11.21
N PHE A 161 -15.30 10.97 -10.16
CA PHE A 161 -15.72 10.60 -8.81
C PHE A 161 -16.75 11.59 -8.25
N GLU A 162 -16.53 12.89 -8.45
CA GLU A 162 -17.45 13.96 -8.00
C GLU A 162 -18.82 13.83 -8.67
N GLU A 163 -18.89 13.49 -9.97
CA GLU A 163 -20.14 13.24 -10.69
C GLU A 163 -20.97 12.09 -10.06
N LYS A 164 -20.29 11.14 -9.42
CA LYS A 164 -20.92 10.00 -8.72
C LYS A 164 -21.09 10.23 -7.22
N GLY A 165 -20.76 11.42 -6.71
CA GLY A 165 -20.91 11.78 -5.31
C GLY A 165 -19.79 11.25 -4.39
N TYR A 166 -18.65 10.84 -4.94
CA TYR A 166 -17.51 10.34 -4.18
C TYR A 166 -16.30 11.27 -4.27
N ALA A 167 -15.42 11.20 -3.27
CA ALA A 167 -14.09 11.80 -3.35
C ALA A 167 -13.09 10.79 -3.92
N VAL A 168 -12.10 11.27 -4.68
CA VAL A 168 -11.00 10.41 -5.16
C VAL A 168 -10.13 10.00 -3.96
N PRO A 169 -9.83 8.70 -3.79
CA PRO A 169 -8.89 8.25 -2.78
C PRO A 169 -7.50 8.84 -3.02
N HIS A 170 -6.80 9.23 -1.94
CA HIS A 170 -5.40 9.62 -2.05
C HIS A 170 -4.55 8.39 -2.36
N ILE A 171 -3.65 8.48 -3.34
CA ILE A 171 -2.79 7.35 -3.72
C ILE A 171 -1.44 7.47 -3.02
N VAL A 172 -0.99 6.38 -2.44
CA VAL A 172 0.32 6.27 -1.83
C VAL A 172 1.10 5.19 -2.55
N PHE A 173 2.05 5.58 -3.39
CA PHE A 173 3.01 4.64 -3.95
C PHE A 173 4.16 4.43 -2.98
N TRP A 174 4.47 3.18 -2.70
CA TRP A 174 5.63 2.79 -1.93
C TRP A 174 6.47 1.81 -2.74
N TYR A 175 7.57 2.34 -3.27
CA TYR A 175 8.64 1.63 -3.94
C TYR A 175 9.60 1.08 -2.89
N MET A 176 9.38 -0.17 -2.48
CA MET A 176 9.96 -0.73 -1.25
C MET A 176 11.42 -1.14 -1.36
N TYR A 177 11.94 -1.29 -2.57
CA TYR A 177 13.34 -1.63 -2.79
C TYR A 177 14.01 -0.49 -3.54
N SER A 178 15.20 -0.08 -3.09
CA SER A 178 16.13 0.81 -3.80
C SER A 178 17.52 0.15 -3.72
N ARG A 179 18.27 0.02 -4.82
CA ARG A 179 19.61 -0.61 -4.80
C ARG A 179 20.62 0.17 -3.95
N ASP A 180 20.33 1.44 -3.69
CA ASP A 180 21.28 2.40 -3.13
C ASP A 180 20.74 3.18 -1.93
N SER A 181 19.63 2.78 -1.30
CA SER A 181 19.00 3.62 -0.28
C SER A 181 18.20 2.88 0.79
N ASP A 182 18.82 2.70 1.96
CA ASP A 182 18.12 2.55 3.24
C ASP A 182 17.36 3.84 3.62
N MET A 183 17.57 4.95 2.91
CA MET A 183 16.88 6.21 3.16
C MET A 183 15.51 6.23 2.49
N VAL A 184 14.50 6.73 3.21
CA VAL A 184 13.18 6.95 2.63
C VAL A 184 13.09 8.33 1.99
N VAL A 185 12.91 8.38 0.67
CA VAL A 185 12.63 9.63 -0.06
C VAL A 185 11.13 9.72 -0.30
N SER A 186 10.57 10.90 -0.06
CA SER A 186 9.16 11.16 -0.35
C SER A 186 8.96 12.35 -1.27
N SER A 187 7.99 12.24 -2.17
CA SER A 187 7.50 13.35 -2.97
C SER A 187 5.98 13.37 -2.94
N GLN A 188 5.40 14.56 -3.10
CA GLN A 188 3.96 14.74 -3.00
C GLN A 188 3.47 15.69 -4.09
N VAL A 189 2.39 15.26 -4.75
CA VAL A 189 1.59 16.06 -5.67
C VAL A 189 0.12 15.91 -5.26
N SER A 190 -0.78 16.75 -5.79
CA SER A 190 -2.20 16.69 -5.42
C SER A 190 -2.79 15.29 -5.61
N GLY A 191 -3.29 14.67 -4.54
CA GLY A 191 -3.90 13.33 -4.57
C GLY A 191 -2.92 12.15 -4.66
N MET A 192 -1.60 12.39 -4.63
CA MET A 192 -0.61 11.30 -4.65
C MET A 192 0.65 11.62 -3.83
N THR A 193 1.08 10.64 -3.04
CA THR A 193 2.39 10.62 -2.37
C THR A 193 3.20 9.44 -2.89
N THR A 194 4.49 9.61 -3.08
CA THR A 194 5.41 8.51 -3.40
C THR A 194 6.46 8.38 -2.30
N PHE A 195 6.84 7.13 -1.99
CA PHE A 195 7.90 6.76 -1.08
C PHE A 195 8.84 5.79 -1.77
N THR A 196 10.15 5.96 -1.61
CA THR A 196 11.15 4.99 -2.03
C THR A 196 11.96 4.50 -0.83
N GLY A 197 12.37 3.23 -0.81
CA GLY A 197 13.17 2.66 0.29
C GLY A 197 12.33 2.16 1.47
N TYR A 198 13.00 1.70 2.53
CA TYR A 198 12.37 1.13 3.72
C TYR A 198 13.28 1.33 4.96
N THR A 199 12.69 1.73 6.08
CA THR A 199 13.30 1.63 7.42
C THR A 199 12.24 1.20 8.43
N ASP A 200 12.65 0.56 9.53
CA ASP A 200 11.73 0.14 10.59
C ASP A 200 10.99 1.33 11.23
N ASP A 201 11.67 2.47 11.38
CA ASP A 201 11.06 3.68 11.95
C ASP A 201 10.09 4.34 10.99
N PHE A 202 10.41 4.36 9.69
CA PHE A 202 9.44 4.80 8.68
C PHE A 202 8.23 3.86 8.63
N PHE A 203 8.43 2.55 8.73
CA PHE A 203 7.35 1.58 8.76
C PHE A 203 6.39 1.81 9.93
N LYS A 204 6.93 2.06 11.14
CA LYS A 204 6.13 2.44 12.32
C LYS A 204 5.38 3.74 12.08
N LEU A 205 6.07 4.78 11.59
CA LEU A 205 5.44 6.07 11.26
C LEU A 205 4.30 5.91 10.25
N PHE A 206 4.52 5.08 9.23
CA PHE A 206 3.54 4.79 8.19
C PHE A 206 2.31 4.06 8.73
N LEU A 207 2.50 3.08 9.61
CA LEU A 207 1.41 2.43 10.34
C LEU A 207 0.64 3.43 11.21
N ASP A 208 1.35 4.24 11.99
CA ASP A 208 0.74 5.17 12.94
C ASP A 208 -0.05 6.28 12.26
N ARG A 209 0.43 6.76 11.11
CA ARG A 209 -0.22 7.80 10.29
C ARG A 209 -1.22 7.25 9.29
N GLU A 210 -1.49 5.95 9.32
CA GLU A 210 -2.39 5.29 8.37
C GLU A 210 -2.00 5.49 6.88
N GLY A 211 -0.70 5.59 6.60
CA GLY A 211 -0.15 5.92 5.29
C GLY A 211 -0.17 7.41 4.94
N ASP A 212 -0.63 8.29 5.85
CA ASP A 212 -0.61 9.75 5.69
C ASP A 212 0.73 10.36 6.10
N VAL A 213 1.78 9.91 5.43
CA VAL A 213 3.14 10.39 5.70
C VAL A 213 3.49 11.48 4.67
N SER A 214 4.14 12.54 5.13
CA SER A 214 4.66 13.62 4.29
C SER A 214 6.16 13.75 4.54
N PRO A 215 6.91 14.44 3.67
CA PRO A 215 8.33 14.71 3.92
C PRO A 215 8.57 15.32 5.30
N ASN A 216 7.71 16.24 5.75
CA ASN A 216 7.81 16.86 7.07
C ASN A 216 7.61 15.85 8.19
N HIS A 217 6.67 14.91 8.03
CA HIS A 217 6.43 13.87 9.05
C HIS A 217 7.65 12.94 9.19
N ALA A 218 8.28 12.57 8.07
CA ALA A 218 9.48 11.75 8.06
C ALA A 218 10.66 12.50 8.69
N MET A 219 10.84 13.78 8.35
CA MET A 219 11.85 14.65 8.96
C MET A 219 11.63 14.80 10.46
N GLU A 220 10.42 15.16 10.91
CA GLU A 220 10.05 15.30 12.32
C GLU A 220 10.34 14.02 13.10
N ALA A 221 9.99 12.85 12.54
CA ALA A 221 10.26 11.57 13.19
C ALA A 221 11.77 11.28 13.32
N ALA A 222 12.57 11.67 12.32
CA ALA A 222 14.02 11.50 12.37
C ALA A 222 14.71 12.41 13.41
N ILE A 223 14.14 13.59 13.68
CA ILE A 223 14.74 14.61 14.58
C ILE A 223 14.01 14.75 15.93
N CYS A 224 12.98 13.95 16.22
CA CYS A 224 12.28 14.04 17.50
C CYS A 224 13.02 13.37 18.69
N GLY A 225 14.17 12.73 18.42
CA GLY A 225 15.04 12.10 19.41
C GLY A 225 15.57 13.09 20.44
N LYS A 226 15.81 12.62 21.68
CA LYS A 226 16.27 13.47 22.81
C LYS A 226 17.59 14.18 22.49
N GLU A 227 18.44 13.52 21.71
CA GLU A 227 19.71 14.01 21.21
C GLU A 227 19.60 15.26 20.33
N TYR A 228 18.47 15.48 19.66
CA TYR A 228 18.22 16.62 18.77
C TYR A 228 17.44 17.76 19.45
N GLN A 229 16.88 17.53 20.66
CA GLN A 229 16.07 18.53 21.37
C GLN A 229 16.85 19.78 21.80
N ASN A 230 18.18 19.69 21.91
CA ASN A 230 19.05 20.79 22.28
C ASN A 230 19.61 21.56 21.07
N LEU A 231 19.25 21.17 19.85
CA LEU A 231 19.66 21.89 18.65
C LEU A 231 18.87 23.20 18.54
N VAL A 232 19.59 24.31 18.37
CA VAL A 232 19.01 25.64 18.20
C VAL A 232 19.35 26.11 16.80
N VAL A 233 18.36 26.59 16.06
CA VAL A 233 18.58 27.27 14.77
C VAL A 233 19.18 28.64 15.09
N VAL A 234 20.40 28.88 14.63
CA VAL A 234 21.07 30.18 14.74
C VAL A 234 20.82 30.92 13.44
N ASP A 235 20.25 32.13 13.53
CA ASP A 235 20.01 33.07 12.41
C ASP A 235 21.27 33.90 12.11
#